data_AF-A0A5D3EFZ0-F1
#
_entry.id   AF-A0A5D3EFZ0-F1
#
_cell.length_a   1.000
_cell.length_b   1.000
_cell.length_c   1.000
_cell.angle_alpha   90.00
_cell.angle_beta   90.00
_cell.angle_gamma   90.00
#
_symmetry.space_group_name_H-M   'P 1'
#
loop_
_entity.id
_entity.type
_entity.pdbx_description
1 polymer ?
#
loop_
_entity_poly.entity_id
_entity_poly.type
_entity_poly.pdbx_seq_one_letter_code
_entity_poly.pdbx_strand_id
1 'polypeptide(L)'
;MEYVAEYNLAGGYQYGSSFSSSSPGGAVPTPAQIDEQLRWATSHNNDQSGYYNWYVCKGETNSIYNPTGKHLFDDSFFSPGNPGHGYHLPSRQELTGVFSYSYNAQYGGSTNQSVNEACEFGGIKKTYLNTYFSSGDGVCYAIRFKAATGNPNDGSSLSEFPKAEDNNMRCAYRYTRVESFAYDNNLTSRLKVDCVYLGEAGASTVIDDIKEDSWWTSHSAEIVTRIFPAAGYIYPAPVSGSGTLNFRGHSGYYWSGTEDNSSYAWHAYFYSNGASAYHSGNKSYGFAVRLFSSE
;
A
#
# COMPACT_ATOMS: atom_id res chain seq x y z
N MET A 1 13.87 0.07 6.73
CA MET A 1 12.95 0.70 5.75
C MET A 1 13.01 0.03 4.37
N GLU A 2 13.84 -1.00 4.18
CA GLU A 2 13.87 -1.86 2.98
C GLU A 2 12.60 -2.73 2.82
N TYR A 3 11.65 -2.61 3.75
CA TYR A 3 10.53 -3.53 4.00
C TYR A 3 9.35 -3.50 3.02
N VAL A 4 9.42 -2.76 1.91
CA VAL A 4 8.33 -2.68 0.91
C VAL A 4 8.91 -2.94 -0.47
N ALA A 5 8.40 -3.95 -1.16
CA ALA A 5 8.99 -4.49 -2.38
C ALA A 5 9.26 -3.43 -3.46
N GLU A 6 10.54 -3.33 -3.87
CA GLU A 6 10.98 -2.65 -5.10
C GLU A 6 10.98 -3.58 -6.33
N TYR A 7 10.70 -4.88 -6.16
CA TYR A 7 10.71 -5.86 -7.26
C TYR A 7 9.57 -6.86 -7.15
N ASN A 8 9.01 -7.25 -8.31
CA ASN A 8 8.03 -8.33 -8.48
C ASN A 8 6.67 -8.10 -7.82
N LEU A 9 5.85 -7.27 -8.48
CA LEU A 9 4.41 -7.25 -8.25
C LEU A 9 3.81 -8.62 -8.58
N ALA A 10 2.76 -9.07 -7.90
CA ALA A 10 1.99 -10.18 -8.45
C ALA A 10 1.42 -9.74 -9.81
N GLY A 11 1.73 -10.48 -10.88
CA GLY A 11 1.27 -10.20 -12.24
C GLY A 11 0.80 -11.46 -12.94
N GLY A 12 -0.11 -11.34 -13.89
CA GLY A 12 -0.61 -12.47 -14.67
C GLY A 12 -1.89 -13.12 -14.16
N TYR A 13 -2.39 -14.06 -14.96
CA TYR A 13 -3.75 -14.56 -14.88
C TYR A 13 -3.89 -15.84 -14.04
N GLN A 14 -2.77 -16.48 -13.68
CA GLN A 14 -2.76 -17.75 -12.94
C GLN A 14 -3.47 -17.64 -11.58
N TYR A 15 -3.23 -16.54 -10.87
CA TYR A 15 -3.83 -16.24 -9.56
C TYR A 15 -4.72 -14.99 -9.60
N GLY A 16 -4.59 -14.19 -10.65
CA GLY A 16 -5.32 -12.93 -10.82
C GLY A 16 -6.65 -13.07 -11.54
N SER A 17 -7.36 -11.97 -11.64
CA SER A 17 -8.52 -11.76 -12.50
C SER A 17 -8.16 -10.81 -13.64
N SER A 18 -8.81 -10.99 -14.77
CA SER A 18 -8.76 -10.08 -15.92
C SER A 18 -9.98 -9.17 -15.93
N PHE A 19 -10.03 -8.25 -16.89
CA PHE A 19 -11.22 -7.45 -17.15
C PHE A 19 -11.59 -7.52 -18.64
N SER A 20 -12.89 -7.54 -18.91
CA SER A 20 -13.47 -7.50 -20.26
C SER A 20 -14.07 -6.14 -20.60
N SER A 21 -14.21 -5.27 -19.60
CA SER A 21 -14.78 -3.93 -19.70
C SER A 21 -14.16 -3.01 -18.66
N SER A 22 -14.36 -1.71 -18.81
CA SER A 22 -13.90 -0.73 -17.85
C SER A 22 -14.86 0.43 -17.66
N SER A 23 -14.76 1.06 -16.50
CA SER A 23 -15.39 2.31 -16.15
C SER A 23 -14.29 3.26 -15.63
N PRO A 24 -13.98 4.36 -16.35
CA PRO A 24 -14.58 4.78 -17.62
C PRO A 24 -14.23 3.80 -18.76
N GLY A 25 -14.97 3.83 -19.87
CA GLY A 25 -14.73 2.95 -21.01
C GLY A 25 -13.36 3.17 -21.66
N GLY A 26 -12.85 2.15 -22.35
CA GLY A 26 -11.66 2.25 -23.20
C GLY A 26 -10.36 1.69 -22.62
N ALA A 27 -10.37 1.10 -21.42
CA ALA A 27 -9.22 0.35 -20.94
C ALA A 27 -9.09 -0.97 -21.71
N VAL A 28 -7.86 -1.35 -22.03
CA VAL A 28 -7.52 -2.64 -22.62
C VAL A 28 -6.56 -3.38 -21.68
N PRO A 29 -6.74 -4.69 -21.44
CA PRO A 29 -5.77 -5.50 -20.71
C PRO A 29 -4.43 -5.53 -21.43
N THR A 30 -3.33 -5.51 -20.69
CA THR A 30 -2.00 -5.69 -21.28
C THR A 30 -1.68 -7.15 -21.54
N PRO A 31 -0.62 -7.44 -22.33
CA PRO A 31 -0.05 -8.78 -22.41
C PRO A 31 0.24 -9.39 -21.02
N ALA A 32 0.81 -8.62 -20.08
CA ALA A 32 1.13 -9.10 -18.75
C ALA A 32 -0.13 -9.49 -17.94
N GLN A 33 -1.27 -8.81 -18.13
CA GLN A 33 -2.51 -9.10 -17.41
C GLN A 33 -3.27 -10.32 -17.93
N ILE A 34 -2.99 -10.74 -19.17
CA ILE A 34 -3.64 -11.91 -19.81
C ILE A 34 -2.70 -13.10 -19.96
N ASP A 35 -1.44 -12.97 -19.54
CA ASP A 35 -0.47 -14.07 -19.59
C ASP A 35 -0.81 -15.11 -18.51
N GLU A 36 -1.11 -16.34 -18.97
CA GLU A 36 -1.45 -17.48 -18.11
C GLU A 36 -0.25 -18.03 -17.34
N GLN A 37 0.97 -17.76 -17.81
CA GLN A 37 2.22 -18.25 -17.21
C GLN A 37 2.94 -17.18 -16.39
N LEU A 38 2.63 -15.90 -16.62
CA LEU A 38 3.15 -14.83 -15.78
C LEU A 38 2.62 -15.00 -14.35
N ARG A 39 3.56 -14.96 -13.40
CA ARG A 39 3.30 -15.07 -11.97
C ARG A 39 3.60 -13.76 -11.25
N TRP A 40 4.64 -13.07 -11.71
CA TRP A 40 5.16 -11.85 -11.10
C TRP A 40 5.57 -10.83 -12.16
N ALA A 41 5.04 -9.62 -12.06
CA ALA A 41 5.34 -8.48 -12.90
C ALA A 41 6.61 -7.75 -12.44
N THR A 42 7.48 -7.40 -13.38
CA THR A 42 8.78 -6.77 -13.13
C THR A 42 8.73 -5.23 -13.14
N SER A 43 7.54 -4.64 -13.25
CA SER A 43 7.35 -3.19 -13.31
C SER A 43 6.25 -2.73 -12.37
N HIS A 44 6.41 -1.50 -11.85
CA HIS A 44 5.36 -0.81 -11.09
C HIS A 44 4.30 -0.18 -11.99
N ASN A 45 4.26 -0.45 -13.29
CA ASN A 45 3.24 0.15 -14.13
C ASN A 45 1.84 -0.41 -13.80
N ASN A 46 0.83 0.46 -13.86
CA ASN A 46 -0.59 0.13 -13.67
C ASN A 46 -1.05 -1.02 -14.55
N ASP A 47 -0.39 -1.18 -15.69
CA ASP A 47 -0.76 -2.07 -16.77
C ASP A 47 -0.07 -3.45 -16.62
N GLN A 48 0.96 -3.59 -15.77
CA GLN A 48 1.53 -4.88 -15.38
C GLN A 48 1.05 -5.36 -14.02
N SER A 49 0.38 -4.51 -13.25
CA SER A 49 -0.20 -4.89 -11.95
C SER A 49 -1.34 -5.90 -12.18
N GLY A 50 -1.24 -7.07 -11.55
CA GLY A 50 -2.34 -8.03 -11.49
C GLY A 50 -3.41 -7.60 -10.47
N TYR A 51 -4.59 -8.19 -10.59
CA TYR A 51 -5.71 -7.96 -9.68
C TYR A 51 -6.09 -9.27 -9.01
N TYR A 52 -6.06 -9.31 -7.69
CA TYR A 52 -6.26 -10.53 -6.92
C TYR A 52 -7.45 -10.35 -6.00
N ASN A 53 -8.33 -11.33 -5.95
CA ASN A 53 -9.32 -11.38 -4.88
C ASN A 53 -8.66 -11.86 -3.58
N TRP A 54 -9.27 -11.50 -2.45
CA TRP A 54 -8.66 -11.78 -1.15
C TRP A 54 -8.62 -13.27 -0.83
N TYR A 55 -9.59 -14.05 -1.33
CA TYR A 55 -9.60 -15.51 -1.15
C TYR A 55 -8.35 -16.16 -1.75
N VAL A 56 -7.93 -15.76 -2.96
CA VAL A 56 -6.69 -16.26 -3.57
C VAL A 56 -5.46 -15.78 -2.81
N CYS A 57 -5.48 -14.54 -2.31
CA CYS A 57 -4.39 -14.00 -1.50
C CYS A 57 -4.17 -14.79 -0.20
N LYS A 58 -5.21 -15.46 0.31
CA LYS A 58 -5.18 -16.23 1.57
C LYS A 58 -5.27 -17.75 1.40
N GLY A 59 -5.45 -18.25 0.18
CA GLY A 59 -5.67 -19.67 -0.08
C GLY A 59 -7.03 -20.18 0.39
N GLU A 60 -8.00 -19.28 0.59
CA GLU A 60 -9.34 -19.64 1.06
C GLU A 60 -10.22 -20.11 -0.10
N THR A 61 -11.00 -21.16 0.11
CA THR A 61 -11.96 -21.64 -0.89
C THR A 61 -13.21 -20.76 -0.91
N ASN A 62 -13.63 -20.35 -2.10
CA ASN A 62 -14.93 -19.74 -2.34
C ASN A 62 -15.51 -20.27 -3.65
N SER A 63 -16.78 -20.69 -3.66
CA SER A 63 -17.40 -21.38 -4.80
C SER A 63 -17.39 -20.59 -6.12
N ILE A 64 -17.26 -19.26 -6.06
CA ILE A 64 -17.23 -18.39 -7.24
C ILE A 64 -15.82 -17.82 -7.44
N TYR A 65 -15.21 -17.29 -6.38
CA TYR A 65 -14.00 -16.47 -6.52
C TYR A 65 -12.69 -17.26 -6.42
N ASN A 66 -12.70 -18.41 -5.74
CA ASN A 66 -11.54 -19.30 -5.63
C ASN A 66 -11.98 -20.77 -5.40
N PRO A 67 -12.65 -21.40 -6.38
CA PRO A 67 -13.31 -22.69 -6.17
C PRO A 67 -12.33 -23.84 -5.91
N THR A 68 -11.09 -23.71 -6.39
CA THR A 68 -10.04 -24.73 -6.23
C THR A 68 -9.05 -24.40 -5.11
N GLY A 69 -9.31 -23.35 -4.31
CA GLY A 69 -8.43 -22.97 -3.20
C GLY A 69 -7.00 -22.59 -3.63
N LYS A 70 -6.83 -21.93 -4.78
CA LYS A 70 -5.51 -21.42 -5.18
C LYS A 70 -5.00 -20.45 -4.12
N HIS A 71 -3.71 -20.51 -3.83
CA HIS A 71 -3.05 -19.59 -2.92
C HIS A 71 -1.90 -18.89 -3.64
N LEU A 72 -1.95 -17.56 -3.73
CA LEU A 72 -0.90 -16.76 -4.40
C LEU A 72 0.49 -17.02 -3.80
N PHE A 73 0.56 -17.23 -2.49
CA PHE A 73 1.83 -17.41 -1.77
C PHE A 73 2.35 -18.85 -1.73
N ASP A 74 1.61 -19.81 -2.31
CA ASP A 74 2.15 -21.16 -2.59
C ASP A 74 3.00 -21.19 -3.87
N ASP A 75 3.11 -20.05 -4.57
CA ASP A 75 3.94 -19.96 -5.78
C ASP A 75 5.43 -20.21 -5.46
N SER A 76 6.12 -20.90 -6.37
CA SER A 76 7.55 -21.21 -6.21
C SER A 76 8.41 -19.97 -5.97
N PHE A 77 7.98 -18.79 -6.43
CA PHE A 77 8.65 -17.51 -6.17
C PHE A 77 8.96 -17.24 -4.69
N PHE A 78 8.12 -17.72 -3.76
CA PHE A 78 8.31 -17.54 -2.31
C PHE A 78 9.15 -18.64 -1.64
N SER A 79 9.53 -19.68 -2.38
CA SER A 79 10.32 -20.79 -1.86
C SER A 79 11.77 -20.37 -1.54
N PRO A 80 12.43 -21.01 -0.55
CA PRO A 80 13.82 -20.72 -0.22
C PRO A 80 14.74 -20.72 -1.44
N GLY A 81 15.59 -19.70 -1.55
CA GLY A 81 16.52 -19.53 -2.67
C GLY A 81 15.95 -18.76 -3.87
N ASN A 82 14.67 -18.38 -3.86
CA ASN A 82 14.07 -17.53 -4.89
C ASN A 82 13.93 -16.06 -4.43
N PRO A 83 13.84 -15.09 -5.37
CA PRO A 83 13.86 -13.67 -5.01
C PRO A 83 12.67 -13.20 -4.16
N GLY A 84 11.56 -13.93 -4.17
CA GLY A 84 10.39 -13.63 -3.35
C GLY A 84 10.44 -14.26 -1.96
N HIS A 85 11.47 -15.05 -1.65
CA HIS A 85 11.60 -15.63 -0.33
C HIS A 85 11.68 -14.53 0.74
N GLY A 86 10.96 -14.72 1.85
CA GLY A 86 10.85 -13.72 2.90
C GLY A 86 9.85 -12.60 2.61
N TYR A 87 9.16 -12.59 1.47
CA TYR A 87 8.08 -11.63 1.22
C TYR A 87 6.71 -12.17 1.59
N HIS A 88 5.81 -11.29 2.05
CA HIS A 88 4.45 -11.62 2.46
C HIS A 88 3.42 -10.57 2.06
N LEU A 89 2.14 -10.93 2.16
CA LEU A 89 1.02 -10.00 2.09
C LEU A 89 0.99 -9.17 3.38
N PRO A 90 1.16 -7.83 3.33
CA PRO A 90 1.30 -7.03 4.52
C PRO A 90 0.04 -7.04 5.38
N SER A 91 0.21 -6.98 6.70
CA SER A 91 -0.86 -6.68 7.64
C SER A 91 -1.38 -5.24 7.44
N ARG A 92 -2.57 -4.95 7.97
CA ARG A 92 -3.10 -3.57 8.00
C ARG A 92 -2.14 -2.64 8.74
N GLN A 93 -1.49 -3.11 9.81
CA GLN A 93 -0.55 -2.32 10.60
C GLN A 93 0.79 -2.10 9.87
N GLU A 94 1.22 -3.04 9.02
CA GLU A 94 2.34 -2.82 8.10
C GLU A 94 2.00 -1.77 7.05
N LEU A 95 0.82 -1.87 6.42
CA LEU A 95 0.33 -0.84 5.49
C LEU A 95 0.17 0.52 6.17
N THR A 96 -0.23 0.57 7.44
CA THR A 96 -0.33 1.81 8.22
C THR A 96 1.01 2.52 8.28
N GLY A 97 2.12 1.77 8.41
CA GLY A 97 3.49 2.29 8.34
C GLY A 97 3.81 3.03 7.04
N VAL A 98 3.05 2.80 5.96
CA VAL A 98 3.15 3.57 4.71
C VAL A 98 2.05 4.62 4.59
N PHE A 99 0.76 4.27 4.68
CA PHE A 99 -0.34 5.15 4.24
C PHE A 99 -0.94 6.08 5.32
N SER A 100 -0.64 5.88 6.60
CA SER A 100 -1.43 6.34 7.76
C SER A 100 -2.69 5.52 7.99
N TYR A 101 -3.19 5.50 9.22
CA TYR A 101 -4.41 4.76 9.55
C TYR A 101 -5.63 5.44 8.91
N SER A 102 -5.91 6.70 9.27
CA SER A 102 -7.17 7.37 8.99
C SER A 102 -7.02 8.68 8.19
N TYR A 103 -6.63 8.59 6.91
CA TYR A 103 -6.44 9.75 6.02
C TYR A 103 -5.67 10.91 6.69
N ASN A 104 -4.62 10.59 7.45
CA ASN A 104 -3.78 11.62 8.06
C ASN A 104 -2.73 12.12 7.06
N ALA A 105 -2.29 11.24 6.16
CA ALA A 105 -1.51 11.58 4.97
C ALA A 105 -2.40 12.25 3.89
N GLN A 106 -2.87 13.47 4.16
CA GLN A 106 -3.66 14.27 3.23
C GLN A 106 -2.76 15.16 2.39
N TYR A 107 -3.00 15.20 1.09
CA TYR A 107 -2.27 16.04 0.13
C TYR A 107 -3.19 16.85 -0.79
N GLY A 108 -4.48 16.53 -0.89
CA GLY A 108 -5.48 17.35 -1.59
C GLY A 108 -6.26 18.29 -0.68
N GLY A 109 -6.07 18.17 0.64
CA GLY A 109 -6.58 19.09 1.66
C GLY A 109 -5.45 19.58 2.56
N SER A 110 -5.73 20.65 3.33
CA SER A 110 -4.79 21.10 4.35
C SER A 110 -4.92 20.23 5.60
N THR A 111 -3.78 19.92 6.21
CA THR A 111 -3.74 19.21 7.50
C THR A 111 -2.55 19.70 8.32
N ASN A 112 -2.72 19.71 9.63
CA ASN A 112 -1.64 19.87 10.60
C ASN A 112 -2.08 19.16 11.88
N GLN A 113 -1.70 17.90 12.01
CA GLN A 113 -2.16 17.07 13.11
C GLN A 113 -1.10 16.07 13.56
N SER A 114 -1.19 15.68 14.82
CA SER A 114 -0.38 14.61 15.37
C SER A 114 -1.27 13.50 15.91
N VAL A 115 -0.91 12.26 15.61
CA VAL A 115 -1.72 11.08 15.92
C VAL A 115 -0.83 9.90 16.27
N ASN A 116 -1.28 9.09 17.23
CA ASN A 116 -0.60 7.86 17.61
C ASN A 116 -1.17 6.72 16.76
N GLU A 117 -0.34 5.97 16.03
CA GLU A 117 -0.78 4.89 15.14
C GLU A 117 -0.06 3.59 15.51
N ALA A 118 -0.81 2.48 15.53
CA ALA A 118 -0.24 1.14 15.62
C ALA A 118 0.41 0.78 14.28
N CYS A 119 1.68 0.41 14.32
CA CYS A 119 2.43 0.00 13.14
C CYS A 119 3.20 -1.29 13.41
N GLU A 120 3.41 -2.04 12.34
CA GLU A 120 4.19 -3.26 12.32
C GLU A 120 5.25 -3.18 11.22
N PHE A 121 6.46 -3.68 11.49
CA PHE A 121 7.53 -3.82 10.50
C PHE A 121 8.57 -4.82 11.01
N GLY A 122 8.97 -5.80 10.20
CA GLY A 122 9.95 -6.82 10.60
C GLY A 122 9.58 -7.53 11.92
N GLY A 123 8.28 -7.75 12.15
CA GLY A 123 7.74 -8.31 13.41
C GLY A 123 7.73 -7.36 14.62
N ILE A 124 8.25 -6.13 14.51
CA ILE A 124 8.20 -5.12 15.57
C ILE A 124 6.82 -4.48 15.56
N LYS A 125 6.06 -4.69 16.64
CA LYS A 125 4.73 -4.07 16.85
C LYS A 125 4.82 -2.97 17.90
N LYS A 126 4.50 -1.74 17.49
CA LYS A 126 4.54 -0.58 18.38
C LYS A 126 3.49 0.45 17.99
N THR A 127 3.06 1.23 18.97
CA THR A 127 2.35 2.49 18.76
C THR A 127 3.37 3.61 18.63
N TYR A 128 3.26 4.43 17.58
CA TYR A 128 4.14 5.58 17.34
C TYR A 128 3.38 6.88 17.20
N LEU A 129 3.97 7.99 17.64
CA LEU A 129 3.47 9.33 17.31
C LEU A 129 3.92 9.75 15.92
N ASN A 130 2.98 10.19 15.10
CA ASN A 130 3.19 10.71 13.76
C ASN A 130 2.65 12.13 13.66
N THR A 131 3.37 13.04 13.02
CA THR A 131 2.87 14.39 12.72
C THR A 131 2.78 14.55 11.21
N TYR A 132 1.64 15.03 10.72
CA TYR A 132 1.35 15.23 9.31
C TYR A 132 1.08 16.69 9.01
N PHE A 133 1.53 17.15 7.85
CA PHE A 133 1.30 18.50 7.37
C PHE A 133 1.08 18.53 5.86
N SER A 134 0.12 19.33 5.41
CA SER A 134 -0.11 19.64 4.01
C SER A 134 -0.82 20.99 3.90
N SER A 135 -0.54 21.72 2.82
CA SER A 135 -1.26 22.92 2.40
C SER A 135 -2.43 22.60 1.44
N GLY A 136 -2.52 21.36 0.95
CA GLY A 136 -3.48 20.91 -0.07
C GLY A 136 -2.97 21.04 -1.51
N ASP A 137 -1.67 21.23 -1.70
CA ASP A 137 -1.02 21.46 -3.00
C ASP A 137 -0.61 20.18 -3.76
N GLY A 138 -1.03 19.02 -3.28
CA GLY A 138 -0.66 17.71 -3.85
C GLY A 138 0.51 17.04 -3.13
N VAL A 139 1.05 17.65 -2.06
CA VAL A 139 2.10 17.06 -1.22
C VAL A 139 1.69 17.00 0.25
N CYS A 140 2.00 15.89 0.92
CA CYS A 140 1.93 15.76 2.37
C CYS A 140 3.33 15.46 2.91
N TYR A 141 3.71 16.14 3.99
CA TYR A 141 4.93 15.88 4.73
C TYR A 141 4.59 15.24 6.07
N ALA A 142 5.40 14.30 6.53
CA ALA A 142 5.22 13.73 7.86
C ALA A 142 6.53 13.41 8.56
N ILE A 143 6.56 13.64 9.87
CA ILE A 143 7.56 13.06 10.77
C ILE A 143 6.89 11.90 11.47
N ARG A 144 7.29 10.69 11.09
CA ARG A 144 6.67 9.42 11.52
C ARG A 144 7.55 8.67 12.51
N PHE A 145 6.92 7.73 13.21
CA PHE A 145 7.60 6.77 14.09
C PHE A 145 8.38 7.39 15.26
N LYS A 146 7.83 8.46 15.85
CA LYS A 146 8.37 9.06 17.08
C LYS A 146 7.90 8.30 18.31
N ALA A 147 8.56 8.55 19.45
CA ALA A 147 8.09 8.11 20.75
C ALA A 147 6.60 8.48 20.94
N ALA A 148 5.79 7.51 21.36
CA ALA A 148 4.35 7.67 21.44
C ALA A 148 3.93 8.42 22.71
N THR A 149 2.94 9.29 22.58
CA THR A 149 2.37 10.07 23.70
C THR A 149 1.01 9.55 24.14
N GLY A 150 0.39 8.66 23.36
CA GLY A 150 -0.98 8.21 23.57
C GLY A 150 -1.23 6.78 23.08
N ASN A 151 -2.48 6.37 23.15
CA ASN A 151 -2.94 5.07 22.65
C ASN A 151 -3.08 5.11 21.12
N PRO A 152 -2.97 3.98 20.42
CA PRO A 152 -3.15 3.95 18.98
C PRO A 152 -4.59 4.34 18.61
N ASN A 153 -4.73 5.09 17.52
CA ASN A 153 -5.99 5.62 17.02
C ASN A 153 -6.90 4.59 16.36
N ASP A 154 -6.42 3.36 16.14
CA ASP A 154 -7.18 2.26 15.57
C ASP A 154 -7.82 1.35 16.63
N GLY A 155 -7.64 1.68 17.91
CA GLY A 155 -8.15 0.89 19.03
C GLY A 155 -7.32 -0.37 19.34
N SER A 156 -6.17 -0.57 18.69
CA SER A 156 -5.27 -1.69 18.99
C SER A 156 -4.86 -1.71 20.46
N SER A 157 -4.73 -2.92 21.01
CA SER A 157 -4.36 -3.10 22.40
C SER A 157 -2.90 -2.72 22.65
N LEU A 158 -2.63 -1.98 23.73
CA LEU A 158 -1.25 -1.68 24.15
C LEU A 158 -0.46 -2.93 24.59
N SER A 159 -1.14 -4.04 24.88
CA SER A 159 -0.44 -5.32 25.13
C SER A 159 0.17 -5.91 23.87
N GLU A 160 -0.41 -5.63 22.69
CA GLU A 160 0.09 -6.09 21.40
C GLU A 160 0.94 -5.01 20.70
N PHE A 161 0.50 -3.76 20.75
CA PHE A 161 1.18 -2.59 20.19
C PHE A 161 1.59 -1.62 21.31
N PRO A 162 2.57 -1.99 22.16
CA PRO A 162 3.04 -1.11 23.22
C PRO A 162 3.58 0.20 22.65
N LYS A 163 3.60 1.26 23.46
CA LYS A 163 4.14 2.55 23.06
C LYS A 163 5.62 2.41 22.69
N ALA A 164 6.03 3.09 21.62
CA ALA A 164 7.43 3.38 21.39
C ALA A 164 7.91 4.38 22.45
N GLU A 165 9.00 4.08 23.13
CA GLU A 165 9.55 4.91 24.22
C GLU A 165 10.58 5.91 23.72
N ASP A 166 10.99 5.74 22.47
CA ASP A 166 12.13 6.41 21.85
C ASP A 166 11.83 6.78 20.38
N ASN A 167 12.74 7.48 19.73
CA ASN A 167 12.73 7.88 18.33
C ASN A 167 13.64 7.00 17.45
N ASN A 168 14.04 5.81 17.88
CA ASN A 168 14.95 4.94 17.11
C ASN A 168 14.41 4.60 15.71
N MET A 169 13.09 4.62 15.54
CA MET A 169 12.44 4.34 14.26
C MET A 169 12.04 5.60 13.49
N ARG A 170 12.34 6.80 14.00
CA ARG A 170 11.86 8.06 13.44
C ARG A 170 12.28 8.25 12.00
N CYS A 171 11.36 8.72 11.18
CA CYS A 171 11.56 8.93 9.74
C CYS A 171 10.86 10.21 9.25
N ALA A 172 11.43 10.85 8.24
CA ALA A 172 10.75 11.87 7.45
C ALA A 172 10.07 11.21 6.25
N TYR A 173 8.86 11.65 5.91
CA TYR A 173 8.07 11.16 4.79
C TYR A 173 7.60 12.33 3.93
N ARG A 174 7.57 12.13 2.61
CA ARG A 174 6.91 13.00 1.63
C ARG A 174 6.03 12.16 0.72
N TYR A 175 4.74 12.40 0.79
CA TYR A 175 3.72 11.82 -0.09
C TYR A 175 3.45 12.80 -1.21
N THR A 176 3.67 12.39 -2.45
CA THR A 176 3.44 13.22 -3.63
C THR A 176 2.41 12.55 -4.53
N ARG A 177 1.33 13.28 -4.80
CA ARG A 177 0.39 12.92 -5.87
C ARG A 177 1.04 13.22 -7.22
N VAL A 178 1.26 12.19 -8.04
CA VAL A 178 1.89 12.34 -9.35
C VAL A 178 0.82 12.15 -10.44
N GLU A 179 0.74 13.12 -11.35
CA GLU A 179 -0.30 13.24 -12.39
C GLU A 179 -1.72 13.51 -11.85
N SER A 180 -2.69 13.56 -12.77
CA SER A 180 -4.11 13.71 -12.43
C SER A 180 -4.68 12.42 -11.84
N PHE A 181 -5.40 12.54 -10.72
CA PHE A 181 -6.16 11.43 -10.16
C PHE A 181 -7.60 11.51 -10.68
N ALA A 182 -7.74 11.37 -12.00
CA ALA A 182 -8.99 11.55 -12.71
C ALA A 182 -9.58 10.20 -13.13
N TYR A 183 -10.88 10.21 -13.44
CA TYR A 183 -11.59 9.04 -13.94
C TYR A 183 -11.37 8.89 -15.45
N ASP A 184 -10.15 8.51 -15.85
CA ASP A 184 -9.68 8.59 -17.24
C ASP A 184 -8.81 7.39 -17.69
N ASN A 185 -8.71 6.34 -16.88
CA ASN A 185 -7.86 5.17 -17.13
C ASN A 185 -6.35 5.48 -17.23
N ASN A 186 -5.88 6.64 -16.77
CA ASN A 186 -4.49 7.04 -16.86
C ASN A 186 -3.54 6.03 -16.19
N LEU A 187 -2.50 5.62 -16.92
CA LEU A 187 -1.53 4.63 -16.49
C LEU A 187 -0.37 5.23 -15.69
N THR A 188 -0.17 6.55 -15.73
CA THR A 188 0.95 7.23 -15.06
C THR A 188 0.58 7.77 -13.68
N SER A 189 -0.71 7.88 -13.36
CA SER A 189 -1.21 8.32 -12.06
C SER A 189 -0.78 7.38 -10.94
N ARG A 190 -0.11 7.94 -9.93
CA ARG A 190 0.51 7.19 -8.83
C ARG A 190 0.70 8.06 -7.59
N LEU A 191 0.66 7.42 -6.43
CA LEU A 191 1.19 7.97 -5.20
C LEU A 191 2.67 7.61 -5.09
N LYS A 192 3.51 8.64 -4.97
CA LYS A 192 4.93 8.49 -4.67
C LYS A 192 5.13 8.78 -3.17
N VAL A 193 5.82 7.90 -2.46
CA VAL A 193 6.16 8.06 -1.05
C VAL A 193 7.68 8.02 -0.93
N ASP A 194 8.28 9.18 -0.71
CA ASP A 194 9.69 9.29 -0.34
C ASP A 194 9.82 9.19 1.18
N CYS A 195 10.84 8.51 1.67
CA CYS A 195 11.20 8.58 3.08
C CYS A 195 12.70 8.65 3.29
N VAL A 196 13.08 9.24 4.43
CA VAL A 196 14.45 9.29 4.94
C VAL A 196 14.41 8.82 6.39
N TYR A 197 15.26 7.85 6.71
CA TYR A 197 15.45 7.39 8.08
C TYR A 197 16.20 8.45 8.88
N LEU A 198 15.66 8.84 10.04
CA LEU A 198 16.25 9.87 10.90
C LEU A 198 16.84 9.28 12.19
N GLY A 199 16.17 8.27 12.76
CA GLY A 199 16.51 7.69 14.06
C GLY A 199 16.54 8.72 15.19
N GLU A 200 17.24 8.38 16.27
CA GLU A 200 17.44 9.29 17.41
C GLU A 200 18.23 10.55 17.04
N ALA A 201 19.20 10.41 16.12
CA ALA A 201 20.05 11.51 15.70
C ALA A 201 19.24 12.66 15.07
N GLY A 202 18.13 12.35 14.38
CA GLY A 202 17.22 13.35 13.80
C GLY A 202 16.09 13.78 14.73
N ALA A 203 16.23 13.63 16.06
CA ALA A 203 15.18 14.01 17.01
C ALA A 203 14.80 15.51 16.94
N SER A 204 15.73 16.37 16.50
CA SER A 204 15.50 17.80 16.30
C SER A 204 14.81 18.17 14.99
N THR A 205 14.74 17.28 13.99
CA THR A 205 14.15 17.57 12.67
C THR A 205 12.63 17.74 12.76
N VAL A 206 12.12 18.92 12.47
CA VAL A 206 10.68 19.23 12.55
C VAL A 206 10.02 19.27 11.17
N ILE A 207 8.68 19.36 11.16
CA ILE A 207 7.89 19.49 9.92
C ILE A 207 8.34 20.70 9.09
N ASP A 208 8.68 21.81 9.75
CA ASP A 208 9.12 23.02 9.07
C ASP A 208 10.45 22.84 8.31
N ASP A 209 11.29 21.89 8.71
CA ASP A 209 12.52 21.56 7.96
C ASP A 209 12.17 20.79 6.68
N ILE A 210 11.32 19.77 6.81
CA ILE A 210 11.07 18.81 5.72
C ILE A 210 10.04 19.29 4.70
N LYS A 211 9.31 20.39 4.96
CA LYS A 211 8.43 20.99 3.94
C LYS A 211 9.20 21.77 2.87
N GLU A 212 10.49 22.01 3.09
CA GLU A 212 11.37 22.73 2.17
C GLU A 212 12.07 21.75 1.22
N ASP A 213 12.00 22.00 -0.08
CA ASP A 213 12.61 21.13 -1.11
C ASP A 213 14.15 21.03 -0.98
N SER A 214 14.79 22.05 -0.42
CA SER A 214 16.24 22.06 -0.17
C SER A 214 16.65 20.96 0.81
N TRP A 215 15.80 20.66 1.80
CA TRP A 215 16.03 19.58 2.76
C TRP A 215 16.06 18.22 2.04
N TRP A 216 15.06 17.93 1.21
CA TRP A 216 15.02 16.69 0.41
C TRP A 216 16.17 16.58 -0.59
N THR A 217 16.57 17.70 -1.20
CA THR A 217 17.72 17.72 -2.11
C THR A 217 19.01 17.32 -1.39
N SER A 218 19.22 17.84 -0.17
CA SER A 218 20.40 17.52 0.64
C SER A 218 20.45 16.06 1.12
N HIS A 219 19.30 15.38 1.25
CA HIS A 219 19.20 13.97 1.65
C HIS A 219 18.99 13.03 0.46
N SER A 220 19.22 13.47 -0.78
CA SER A 220 18.86 12.70 -1.99
C SER A 220 19.47 11.29 -2.06
N ALA A 221 20.65 11.08 -1.47
CA ALA A 221 21.30 9.76 -1.40
C ALA A 221 20.69 8.82 -0.35
N GLU A 222 19.88 9.35 0.57
CA GLU A 222 19.23 8.61 1.67
C GLU A 222 17.75 8.32 1.38
N ILE A 223 17.20 8.92 0.31
CA ILE A 223 15.79 8.77 -0.03
C ILE A 223 15.52 7.35 -0.50
N VAL A 224 14.62 6.70 0.22
CA VAL A 224 13.97 5.47 -0.18
C VAL A 224 12.60 5.83 -0.78
N THR A 225 12.37 5.51 -2.06
CA THR A 225 11.11 5.82 -2.75
C THR A 225 10.23 4.58 -2.89
N ARG A 226 8.94 4.73 -2.62
CA ARG A 226 7.90 3.73 -2.92
C ARG A 226 6.87 4.30 -3.87
N ILE A 227 6.51 3.51 -4.88
CA ILE A 227 5.53 3.90 -5.90
C ILE A 227 4.31 2.99 -5.82
N PHE A 228 3.15 3.62 -5.63
CA PHE A 228 1.85 2.97 -5.62
C PHE A 228 0.99 3.53 -6.76
N PRO A 229 0.82 2.77 -7.84
CA PRO A 229 -0.02 3.14 -8.98
C PRO A 229 -1.51 3.27 -8.62
N ALA A 230 -2.22 4.17 -9.29
CA ALA A 230 -3.68 4.28 -9.21
C ALA A 230 -4.34 3.19 -10.09
N ALA A 231 -4.14 1.92 -9.71
CA ALA A 231 -4.50 0.77 -10.53
C ALA A 231 -6.02 0.51 -10.60
N GLY A 232 -6.81 1.18 -9.75
CA GLY A 232 -8.23 0.88 -9.61
C GLY A 232 -8.46 -0.51 -9.03
N TYR A 233 -9.62 -1.09 -9.34
CA TYR A 233 -9.98 -2.45 -8.95
C TYR A 233 -10.85 -3.14 -9.99
N ILE A 234 -10.90 -4.47 -9.94
CA ILE A 234 -11.82 -5.28 -10.74
C ILE A 234 -12.99 -5.78 -9.89
N TYR A 235 -14.20 -5.69 -10.42
CA TYR A 235 -15.36 -6.37 -9.86
C TYR A 235 -16.32 -6.87 -10.95
N PRO A 236 -16.86 -8.10 -10.83
CA PRO A 236 -16.40 -9.17 -9.93
C PRO A 236 -14.99 -9.67 -10.32
N ALA A 237 -14.21 -10.20 -9.37
CA ALA A 237 -12.85 -10.70 -9.64
C ALA A 237 -12.72 -12.21 -9.34
N PRO A 238 -13.38 -13.10 -10.10
CA PRO A 238 -13.13 -14.53 -10.00
C PRO A 238 -11.71 -14.87 -10.46
N VAL A 239 -11.07 -15.83 -9.78
CA VAL A 239 -9.72 -16.28 -10.16
C VAL A 239 -9.72 -16.81 -11.59
N SER A 240 -8.77 -16.34 -12.39
CA SER A 240 -8.67 -16.68 -13.82
C SER A 240 -10.01 -16.48 -14.57
N GLY A 241 -10.79 -15.47 -14.18
CA GLY A 241 -11.99 -15.00 -14.88
C GLY A 241 -11.99 -13.47 -15.06
N SER A 242 -13.03 -12.94 -15.69
CA SER A 242 -13.10 -11.52 -16.08
C SER A 242 -14.17 -10.72 -15.32
N GLY A 243 -13.85 -9.47 -14.99
CA GLY A 243 -14.79 -8.48 -14.45
C GLY A 243 -14.76 -7.14 -15.18
N THR A 244 -15.27 -6.11 -14.50
CA THR A 244 -15.13 -4.71 -14.93
C THR A 244 -14.01 -4.04 -14.13
N LEU A 245 -13.08 -3.40 -14.82
CA LEU A 245 -12.08 -2.52 -14.22
C LEU A 245 -12.71 -1.16 -13.87
N ASN A 246 -12.52 -0.68 -12.65
CA ASN A 246 -13.07 0.58 -12.17
C ASN A 246 -11.97 1.46 -11.58
N PHE A 247 -12.09 2.78 -11.73
CA PHE A 247 -11.25 3.78 -11.05
C PHE A 247 -9.75 3.71 -11.38
N ARG A 248 -9.35 3.10 -12.49
CA ARG A 248 -7.97 3.19 -12.96
C ARG A 248 -7.65 4.65 -13.32
N GLY A 249 -6.48 5.11 -12.90
CA GLY A 249 -6.06 6.52 -12.98
C GLY A 249 -6.58 7.39 -11.83
N HIS A 250 -7.64 6.97 -11.14
CA HIS A 250 -8.29 7.76 -10.08
C HIS A 250 -7.83 7.39 -8.67
N SER A 251 -7.76 6.09 -8.37
CA SER A 251 -7.48 5.58 -7.03
C SER A 251 -6.62 4.33 -7.04
N GLY A 252 -5.85 4.13 -5.96
CA GLY A 252 -5.16 2.88 -5.70
C GLY A 252 -5.86 2.08 -4.60
N TYR A 253 -5.90 0.75 -4.78
CA TYR A 253 -6.48 -0.21 -3.84
C TYR A 253 -5.49 -1.36 -3.67
N TYR A 254 -5.11 -1.65 -2.42
CA TYR A 254 -4.07 -2.62 -2.10
C TYR A 254 -4.47 -3.51 -0.94
N TRP A 255 -4.63 -4.81 -1.18
CA TRP A 255 -5.01 -5.74 -0.13
C TRP A 255 -4.01 -5.75 1.03
N SER A 256 -4.56 -5.82 2.24
CA SER A 256 -3.84 -6.33 3.39
C SER A 256 -4.16 -7.81 3.60
N GLY A 257 -3.34 -8.50 4.39
CA GLY A 257 -3.60 -9.85 4.88
C GLY A 257 -4.52 -9.92 6.09
N THR A 258 -5.03 -8.77 6.57
CA THR A 258 -5.87 -8.66 7.76
C THR A 258 -7.34 -8.76 7.37
N GLU A 259 -8.02 -9.78 7.90
CA GLU A 259 -9.48 -9.93 7.77
C GLU A 259 -10.21 -8.86 8.60
N ASP A 260 -11.32 -8.36 8.09
CA ASP A 260 -12.25 -7.51 8.86
C ASP A 260 -13.40 -8.37 9.40
N ASN A 261 -14.04 -9.13 8.51
CA ASN A 261 -15.06 -10.09 8.86
C ASN A 261 -15.21 -11.14 7.74
N SER A 262 -16.20 -12.02 7.85
CA SER A 262 -16.41 -13.13 6.91
C SER A 262 -16.51 -12.72 5.43
N SER A 263 -16.92 -11.49 5.13
CA SER A 263 -17.12 -11.00 3.75
C SER A 263 -16.18 -9.88 3.33
N TYR A 264 -15.45 -9.28 4.28
CA TYR A 264 -14.62 -8.11 4.05
C TYR A 264 -13.21 -8.29 4.61
N ALA A 265 -12.26 -7.64 3.97
CA ALA A 265 -10.88 -7.55 4.43
C ALA A 265 -10.37 -6.11 4.37
N TRP A 266 -9.38 -5.80 5.20
CA TRP A 266 -8.78 -4.48 5.20
C TRP A 266 -7.87 -4.29 3.99
N HIS A 267 -7.82 -3.06 3.49
CA HIS A 267 -6.94 -2.66 2.39
C HIS A 267 -6.45 -1.22 2.59
N ALA A 268 -5.30 -0.93 1.98
CA ALA A 268 -4.88 0.45 1.79
C ALA A 268 -5.59 1.05 0.57
N TYR A 269 -5.96 2.32 0.71
CA TYR A 269 -6.65 3.10 -0.30
C TYR A 269 -6.01 4.47 -0.39
N PHE A 270 -5.93 4.98 -1.62
CA PHE A 270 -5.61 6.39 -1.83
C PHE A 270 -6.38 6.94 -3.02
N TYR A 271 -6.57 8.25 -3.02
CA TYR A 271 -7.19 9.00 -4.11
C TYR A 271 -6.73 10.46 -4.09
N SER A 272 -7.41 11.36 -4.79
CA SER A 272 -6.96 12.75 -4.98
C SER A 272 -6.75 13.53 -3.68
N ASN A 273 -7.42 13.18 -2.58
CA ASN A 273 -7.30 13.90 -1.30
C ASN A 273 -6.21 13.36 -0.38
N GLY A 274 -6.07 12.03 -0.28
CA GLY A 274 -5.18 11.44 0.72
C GLY A 274 -5.09 9.92 0.64
N ALA A 275 -4.30 9.38 1.56
CA ALA A 275 -3.96 7.97 1.70
C ALA A 275 -4.37 7.43 3.08
N SER A 276 -4.83 6.18 3.15
CA SER A 276 -5.24 5.51 4.39
C SER A 276 -5.12 3.99 4.32
N ALA A 277 -5.02 3.33 5.47
CA ALA A 277 -5.06 1.87 5.65
C ALA A 277 -6.32 1.38 6.39
N TYR A 278 -7.37 2.21 6.46
CA TYR A 278 -8.59 1.98 7.26
C TYR A 278 -9.83 1.58 6.44
N HIS A 279 -9.67 1.06 5.22
CA HIS A 279 -10.83 0.67 4.41
C HIS A 279 -11.07 -0.83 4.41
N SER A 280 -12.33 -1.23 4.59
CA SER A 280 -12.79 -2.60 4.40
C SER A 280 -13.34 -2.76 2.98
N GLY A 281 -12.83 -3.74 2.23
CA GLY A 281 -13.28 -4.07 0.88
C GLY A 281 -13.88 -5.47 0.85
N ASN A 282 -14.87 -5.70 -0.03
CA ASN A 282 -15.43 -7.05 -0.17
C ASN A 282 -14.35 -7.99 -0.72
N LYS A 283 -14.19 -9.17 -0.11
CA LYS A 283 -13.16 -10.16 -0.48
C LYS A 283 -13.20 -10.60 -1.96
N SER A 284 -14.34 -10.38 -2.65
CA SER A 284 -14.52 -10.65 -4.08
C SER A 284 -13.94 -9.60 -5.04
N TYR A 285 -13.45 -8.47 -4.53
CA TYR A 285 -12.85 -7.43 -5.36
C TYR A 285 -11.42 -7.80 -5.74
N GLY A 286 -11.02 -7.49 -6.96
CA GLY A 286 -9.66 -7.68 -7.44
C GLY A 286 -8.85 -6.42 -7.17
N PHE A 287 -8.01 -6.41 -6.13
CA PHE A 287 -7.09 -5.31 -5.85
C PHE A 287 -5.66 -5.70 -6.21
N ALA A 288 -4.80 -4.70 -6.38
CA ALA A 288 -3.38 -4.94 -6.50
C ALA A 288 -2.81 -5.46 -5.17
N VAL A 289 -1.71 -6.21 -5.24
CA VAL A 289 -0.98 -6.70 -4.08
C VAL A 289 0.41 -6.07 -4.06
N ARG A 290 0.81 -5.53 -2.91
CA ARG A 290 2.15 -5.00 -2.67
C ARG A 290 2.77 -5.82 -1.55
N LEU A 291 3.85 -6.54 -1.89
CA LEU A 291 4.54 -7.40 -0.96
C LEU A 291 5.43 -6.60 -0.02
N PHE A 292 5.54 -7.05 1.23
CA PHE A 292 6.46 -6.52 2.23
C PHE A 292 7.50 -7.58 2.55
N SER A 293 8.71 -7.14 2.91
CA SER A 293 9.76 -8.05 3.40
C SER A 293 9.51 -8.39 4.86
N SER A 294 9.68 -9.66 5.21
CA SER A 294 9.72 -10.19 6.58
C SER A 294 11.07 -9.96 7.26
N GLU A 295 12.15 -9.82 6.47
CA GLU A 295 13.47 -9.37 6.95
C GLU A 295 13.42 -7.90 7.26
#